data_AF-A0ABD6F2Y0-F1
#
_entry.id   AF-A0ABD6F2Y0-F1
#
_cell.length_a   1.000
_cell.length_b   1.000
_cell.length_c   1.000
_cell.angle_alpha   90.00
_cell.angle_beta   90.00
_cell.angle_gamma   90.00
#
_symmetry.space_group_name_H-M   'P 1'
#
loop_
_entity.id
_entity.type
_entity.pdbx_description
1 polymer ?
#
loop_
_entity_poly.entity_id
_entity_poly.type
_entity_poly.pdbx_seq_one_letter_code
_entity_poly.pdbx_strand_id
1 'polypeptide(L)'
;MVLSRLNEFSQECLLLTGQGIHWSSQLHVCLMQQTLSFVKKFHDDRKALLGRTLDSESWRQAEIPSSFQTVCTERLSSLRLSDFQPVNITVCQRRNVLIVDQEPFVVNGTVLLLVRMLAEYCEALMLFSDFAPELLMCVVELLKNYNSRSCQLILGAGALQLIGLKSISVRHLALSSRCLQLVLLFMPVLKSAFEERMPEGKRHLLRHIDQVSKDYRDHIQEITNKLVNVIDHCIVVQLRNWEVKGTVPSLAFSQICRQLSKFHNGIAGIMPDLMVKDLFVRVHENFKVNLKDQLGVMGVTPHDSLTYGFVSQEYLYYIKSLQSMSCCSSFKTESISDALYGKR
;
A
#
# COMPACT_ATOMS: atom_id res chain seq x y z
N MET A 1 2.14 -25.16 25.31
CA MET A 1 2.67 -26.00 26.41
C MET A 1 1.81 -25.94 27.68
N VAL A 2 1.51 -24.77 28.25
CA VAL A 2 0.67 -24.69 29.47
C VAL A 2 -0.78 -25.11 29.21
N LEU A 3 -1.40 -24.63 28.13
CA LEU A 3 -2.78 -25.02 27.76
C LEU A 3 -2.92 -26.50 27.42
N SER A 4 -1.97 -27.07 26.67
CA SER A 4 -1.96 -28.49 26.34
C SER A 4 -1.79 -29.35 27.59
N ARG A 5 -0.89 -28.96 28.49
CA ARG A 5 -0.69 -29.65 29.79
C ARG A 5 -1.89 -29.52 30.72
N LEU A 6 -2.60 -28.40 30.70
CA LEU A 6 -3.82 -28.21 31.48
C LEU A 6 -5.01 -28.99 30.90
N ASN A 7 -5.10 -29.12 29.57
CA ASN A 7 -6.07 -30.00 28.93
C ASN A 7 -5.78 -31.46 29.21
N GLU A 8 -4.51 -31.89 29.14
CA GLU A 8 -4.07 -33.22 29.58
C GLU A 8 -4.45 -33.46 31.05
N PHE A 9 -4.11 -32.53 31.95
CA PHE A 9 -4.46 -32.62 33.37
C PHE A 9 -5.98 -32.68 33.60
N SER A 10 -6.76 -31.85 32.89
CA SER A 10 -8.22 -31.88 32.99
C SER A 10 -8.80 -33.21 32.48
N GLN A 11 -8.21 -33.81 31.44
CA GLN A 11 -8.59 -35.13 30.95
C GLN A 11 -8.23 -36.24 31.94
N GLU A 12 -7.06 -36.17 32.57
CA GLU A 12 -6.65 -37.09 33.63
C GLU A 12 -7.58 -37.01 34.85
N CYS A 13 -7.98 -35.82 35.28
CA CYS A 13 -8.98 -35.64 36.34
C CYS A 13 -10.37 -36.22 35.97
N LEU A 14 -10.77 -36.12 34.69
CA LEU A 14 -12.01 -36.72 34.19
C LEU A 14 -11.95 -38.25 34.23
N LEU A 15 -10.81 -38.83 33.85
CA LEU A 15 -10.60 -40.29 33.92
C LEU A 15 -10.65 -40.81 35.36
N LEU A 16 -10.14 -40.05 36.33
CA LEU A 16 -10.13 -40.44 37.74
C LEU A 16 -11.49 -40.32 38.44
N THR A 17 -12.39 -39.46 37.96
CA THR A 17 -13.69 -39.19 38.60
C THR A 17 -14.83 -40.06 38.10
N GLY A 18 -14.64 -40.84 37.02
CA GLY A 18 -15.59 -41.83 36.52
C GLY A 18 -16.94 -41.27 36.03
N GLN A 19 -17.09 -39.95 35.93
CA GLN A 19 -18.32 -39.30 35.46
C GLN A 19 -18.20 -38.92 33.98
N GLY A 20 -19.20 -39.31 33.19
CA GLY A 20 -19.26 -39.04 31.75
C GLY A 20 -19.34 -37.56 31.42
N ILE A 21 -18.35 -37.09 30.64
CA ILE A 21 -18.34 -36.06 29.58
C ILE A 21 -18.88 -34.64 29.90
N HIS A 22 -19.65 -34.38 30.95
CA HIS A 22 -20.48 -33.18 31.03
C HIS A 22 -20.02 -32.05 31.97
N TRP A 23 -18.88 -32.17 32.66
CA TRP A 23 -18.33 -31.07 33.44
C TRP A 23 -17.14 -30.46 32.69
N SER A 24 -17.37 -29.34 32.00
CA SER A 24 -16.27 -28.40 31.73
C SER A 24 -15.69 -28.02 33.09
N SER A 25 -14.50 -28.53 33.43
CA SER A 25 -13.91 -28.29 34.74
C SER A 25 -13.90 -26.77 35.01
N GLN A 26 -14.21 -26.33 36.24
CA GLN A 26 -14.17 -24.91 36.59
C GLN A 26 -12.80 -24.28 36.23
N LEU A 27 -11.75 -25.11 36.25
CA LEU A 27 -10.42 -24.81 35.75
C LEU A 27 -10.41 -24.48 34.25
N HIS A 28 -11.01 -25.32 33.40
CA HIS A 28 -11.14 -25.06 31.97
C HIS A 28 -11.91 -23.77 31.70
N VAL A 29 -13.02 -23.53 32.40
CA VAL A 29 -13.80 -22.28 32.26
C VAL A 29 -12.97 -21.06 32.65
N CYS A 30 -12.28 -21.12 33.79
CA CYS A 30 -11.39 -20.05 34.24
C CYS A 30 -10.26 -19.80 33.21
N LEU A 31 -9.65 -20.86 32.69
CA LEU A 31 -8.57 -20.78 31.72
C LEU A 31 -9.03 -20.14 30.39
N MET A 32 -10.24 -20.48 29.93
CA MET A 32 -10.84 -19.83 28.76
C MET A 32 -11.07 -18.33 29.01
N GLN A 33 -11.58 -17.96 30.18
CA GLN A 33 -11.79 -16.55 30.55
C GLN A 33 -10.47 -15.77 30.64
N GLN A 34 -9.43 -16.36 31.23
CA GLN A 34 -8.10 -15.76 31.31
C GLN A 34 -7.47 -15.61 29.92
N THR A 35 -7.60 -16.62 29.07
CA THR A 35 -7.09 -16.57 27.68
C THR A 35 -7.79 -15.48 26.89
N LEU A 36 -9.12 -15.37 27.00
CA LEU A 36 -9.88 -14.30 26.34
C LEU A 36 -9.47 -12.90 26.84
N SER A 37 -9.27 -12.76 28.16
CA SER A 37 -8.79 -11.52 28.77
C SER A 37 -7.38 -11.15 28.30
N PHE A 38 -6.51 -12.14 28.15
CA PHE A 38 -5.19 -11.98 27.55
C PHE A 38 -5.30 -11.52 26.10
N VAL A 39 -6.08 -12.19 25.25
CA VAL A 39 -6.26 -11.82 23.83
C VAL A 39 -6.76 -10.38 23.70
N LYS A 40 -7.72 -9.99 24.54
CA LYS A 40 -8.24 -8.62 24.56
C LYS A 40 -7.14 -7.61 24.91
N LYS A 41 -6.43 -7.81 26.03
CA LYS A 41 -5.34 -6.91 26.44
C LYS A 41 -4.21 -6.86 25.41
N PHE A 42 -3.83 -8.02 24.89
CA PHE A 42 -2.84 -8.18 23.81
C PHE A 42 -3.21 -7.36 22.57
N HIS A 43 -4.50 -7.33 22.20
CA HIS A 43 -4.99 -6.53 21.09
C HIS A 43 -5.05 -5.03 21.43
N ASP A 44 -5.57 -4.66 22.59
CA ASP A 44 -5.65 -3.27 23.02
C ASP A 44 -4.27 -2.60 23.05
N ASP A 45 -3.25 -3.29 23.55
CA ASP A 45 -1.86 -2.82 23.59
C ASP A 45 -1.30 -2.58 22.17
N ARG A 46 -1.54 -3.51 21.23
CA ARG A 46 -1.07 -3.40 19.83
C ARG A 46 -1.80 -2.32 19.07
N LYS A 47 -3.12 -2.23 19.25
CA LYS A 47 -3.95 -1.19 18.63
C LYS A 47 -3.54 0.20 19.11
N ALA A 48 -3.30 0.37 20.41
CA ALA A 48 -2.84 1.64 20.99
C ALA A 48 -1.41 2.00 20.53
N LEU A 49 -0.51 1.01 20.45
CA LEU A 49 0.84 1.22 19.92
C LEU A 49 0.79 1.63 18.44
N LEU A 50 0.05 0.89 17.61
CA LEU A 50 -0.08 1.18 16.18
C LEU A 50 -0.66 2.57 15.94
N GLY A 51 -1.71 2.96 16.68
CA GLY A 51 -2.32 4.28 16.57
C GLY A 51 -1.33 5.41 16.89
N ARG A 52 -0.59 5.30 18.01
CA ARG A 52 0.42 6.30 18.39
C ARG A 52 1.56 6.40 17.38
N THR A 53 2.02 5.26 16.86
CA THR A 53 3.11 5.24 15.86
C THR A 53 2.63 5.83 14.53
N LEU A 54 1.41 5.53 14.08
CA LEU A 54 0.81 6.14 12.89
C LEU A 54 0.71 7.67 13.00
N ASP A 55 0.25 8.15 14.16
CA ASP A 55 0.05 9.59 14.39
C ASP A 55 1.35 10.39 14.45
N SER A 56 2.47 9.72 14.74
CA SER A 56 3.82 10.29 14.76
C SER A 56 4.68 9.90 13.56
N GLU A 57 4.13 9.16 12.59
CA GLU A 57 4.87 8.67 11.43
C GLU A 57 5.28 9.84 10.53
N SER A 58 6.58 9.92 10.23
CA SER A 58 7.19 10.98 9.42
C SER A 58 6.93 10.83 7.91
N TRP A 59 6.39 9.68 7.47
CA TRP A 59 6.16 9.33 6.06
C TRP A 59 7.43 9.39 5.23
N ARG A 60 8.53 8.94 5.84
CA ARG A 60 9.83 8.80 5.22
C ARG A 60 10.18 7.32 5.06
N GLN A 61 11.07 7.05 4.13
CA GLN A 61 11.64 5.73 3.93
C GLN A 61 12.34 5.27 5.22
N ALA A 62 11.97 4.09 5.70
CA ALA A 62 12.57 3.48 6.88
C ALA A 62 13.83 2.69 6.52
N GLU A 63 14.73 2.60 7.50
CA GLU A 63 15.83 1.64 7.48
C GLU A 63 15.28 0.27 7.86
N ILE A 64 15.49 -0.72 7.00
CA ILE A 64 15.01 -2.08 7.17
C ILE A 64 16.13 -2.93 7.77
N PRO A 65 15.93 -3.51 8.96
CA PRO A 65 16.85 -4.48 9.52
C PRO A 65 16.95 -5.73 8.64
N SER A 66 18.15 -6.31 8.53
CA SER A 66 18.37 -7.55 7.77
C SER A 66 17.51 -8.73 8.27
N SER A 67 17.22 -8.79 9.58
CA SER A 67 16.30 -9.78 10.15
C SER A 67 14.89 -9.67 9.57
N PHE A 68 14.43 -8.46 9.26
CA PHE A 68 13.12 -8.25 8.65
C PHE A 68 13.08 -8.76 7.20
N GLN A 69 14.16 -8.51 6.45
CA GLN A 69 14.31 -9.00 5.08
C GLN A 69 14.24 -10.54 5.00
N THR A 70 15.02 -11.24 5.82
CA THR A 70 15.01 -12.71 5.87
C THR A 70 13.62 -13.24 6.20
N VAL A 71 12.97 -12.63 7.19
CA VAL A 71 11.60 -12.99 7.59
C VAL A 71 10.60 -12.80 6.45
N CYS A 72 10.61 -11.68 5.74
CA CYS A 72 9.68 -11.49 4.63
C CYS A 72 9.91 -12.52 3.52
N THR A 73 11.17 -12.79 3.16
CA THR A 73 11.50 -13.77 2.11
C THR A 73 11.08 -15.18 2.49
N GLU A 74 11.42 -15.65 3.70
CA GLU A 74 11.12 -17.02 4.14
C GLU A 74 9.63 -17.26 4.40
N ARG A 75 8.90 -16.25 4.90
CA ARG A 75 7.51 -16.41 5.36
C ARG A 75 6.47 -16.28 4.26
N LEU A 76 6.77 -15.50 3.23
CA LEU A 76 5.96 -15.48 2.02
C LEU A 76 6.16 -16.76 1.21
N SER A 77 7.37 -17.33 1.18
CA SER A 77 7.62 -18.62 0.52
C SER A 77 7.05 -19.83 1.29
N SER A 78 7.04 -19.79 2.61
CA SER A 78 6.55 -20.90 3.45
C SER A 78 5.07 -20.81 3.82
N LEU A 79 4.39 -19.71 3.44
CA LEU A 79 3.01 -19.38 3.85
C LEU A 79 2.79 -19.44 5.37
N ARG A 80 3.83 -19.18 6.17
CA ARG A 80 3.77 -19.23 7.64
C ARG A 80 4.35 -17.97 8.25
N LEU A 81 3.55 -17.29 9.06
CA LEU A 81 3.94 -16.11 9.83
C LEU A 81 4.20 -16.50 11.30
N SER A 82 5.37 -16.18 11.86
CA SER A 82 5.70 -16.51 13.26
C SER A 82 6.78 -15.57 13.80
N ASP A 83 6.54 -14.62 14.71
CA ASP A 83 7.42 -13.57 15.30
C ASP A 83 8.91 -13.47 14.89
N PHE A 84 9.35 -12.22 14.80
CA PHE A 84 10.72 -11.83 14.52
C PHE A 84 11.57 -12.13 15.75
N GLN A 85 12.06 -13.37 15.87
CA GLN A 85 13.09 -13.64 16.87
C GLN A 85 14.24 -12.66 16.64
N PRO A 86 14.72 -11.97 17.70
CA PRO A 86 15.94 -11.20 17.59
C PRO A 86 17.08 -12.20 17.37
N VAL A 87 17.43 -12.42 16.11
CA VAL A 87 18.66 -13.15 15.79
C VAL A 87 19.79 -12.30 16.37
N ASN A 88 20.57 -12.88 17.27
CA ASN A 88 21.82 -12.29 17.75
C ASN A 88 22.77 -12.16 16.54
N ILE A 89 22.69 -11.05 15.80
CA ILE A 89 23.56 -10.79 14.65
C ILE A 89 24.44 -9.60 14.99
N THR A 90 25.71 -9.91 15.22
CA THR A 90 26.86 -9.03 15.47
C THR A 90 27.19 -8.08 14.30
N VAL A 91 26.44 -8.09 13.20
CA VAL A 91 26.56 -7.14 12.07
C VAL A 91 25.17 -6.88 11.46
N CYS A 92 24.45 -5.88 11.98
CA CYS A 92 23.18 -5.46 11.39
C CYS A 92 23.44 -4.54 10.19
N GLN A 93 23.59 -5.11 8.99
CA GLN A 93 23.53 -4.33 7.76
C GLN A 93 22.09 -3.86 7.55
N ARG A 94 21.86 -2.55 7.67
CA ARG A 94 20.56 -1.93 7.40
C ARG A 94 20.43 -1.65 5.91
N ARG A 95 19.29 -2.02 5.33
CA ARG A 95 18.98 -1.77 3.91
C ARG A 95 17.85 -0.76 3.82
N ASN A 96 17.83 0.05 2.77
CA ASN A 96 16.76 1.03 2.56
C ASN A 96 15.60 0.46 1.73
N VAL A 97 15.77 -0.75 1.18
CA VAL A 97 14.80 -1.39 0.29
C VAL A 97 14.59 -2.84 0.74
N LEU A 98 13.33 -3.25 0.85
CA LEU A 98 12.90 -4.62 1.13
C LEU A 98 12.72 -5.32 -0.21
N ILE A 99 13.23 -6.53 -0.39
CA ILE A 99 13.01 -7.31 -1.62
C ILE A 99 12.02 -8.43 -1.31
N VAL A 100 10.86 -8.42 -1.96
CA VAL A 100 9.83 -9.44 -1.80
C VAL A 100 9.51 -10.01 -3.17
N ASP A 101 9.65 -11.32 -3.35
CA ASP A 101 9.42 -11.99 -4.64
C ASP A 101 10.12 -11.32 -5.84
N GLN A 102 11.38 -10.91 -5.64
CA GLN A 102 12.22 -10.18 -6.59
C GLN A 102 11.78 -8.73 -6.89
N GLU A 103 10.75 -8.22 -6.20
CA GLU A 103 10.30 -6.82 -6.32
C GLU A 103 10.83 -5.96 -5.16
N PRO A 104 11.39 -4.76 -5.44
CA PRO A 104 11.83 -3.82 -4.42
C PRO A 104 10.66 -3.02 -3.81
N PHE A 105 10.53 -3.06 -2.49
CA PHE A 105 9.58 -2.31 -1.68
C PHE A 105 10.31 -1.24 -0.85
N VAL A 106 9.92 0.02 -1.08
CA VAL A 106 10.29 1.14 -0.22
C VAL A 106 9.12 1.46 0.68
N VAL A 107 9.34 1.44 1.99
CA VAL A 107 8.27 1.51 3.00
C VAL A 107 8.65 2.39 4.20
N ASN A 108 7.65 2.77 5.00
CA ASN A 108 7.83 3.51 6.25
C ASN A 108 8.01 2.57 7.45
N GLY A 109 8.31 3.12 8.64
CA GLY A 109 8.56 2.30 9.83
C GLY A 109 7.30 1.66 10.38
N THR A 110 6.17 2.38 10.26
CA THR A 110 4.90 1.94 10.82
C THR A 110 4.34 0.69 10.13
N VAL A 111 4.53 0.52 8.82
CA VAL A 111 4.09 -0.73 8.16
C VAL A 111 4.96 -1.92 8.58
N LEU A 112 6.25 -1.73 8.84
CA LEU A 112 7.11 -2.79 9.38
C LEU A 112 6.62 -3.24 10.75
N LEU A 113 6.22 -2.29 11.61
CA LEU A 113 5.60 -2.58 12.89
C LEU A 113 4.28 -3.35 12.73
N LEU A 114 3.43 -2.96 11.77
CA LEU A 114 2.20 -3.68 11.49
C LEU A 114 2.47 -5.13 11.06
N VAL A 115 3.38 -5.36 10.11
CA VAL A 115 3.76 -6.71 9.67
C VAL A 115 4.31 -7.54 10.83
N ARG A 116 5.07 -6.92 11.73
CA ARG A 116 5.49 -7.55 12.98
C ARG A 116 4.32 -7.96 13.86
N MET A 117 3.38 -7.06 14.14
CA MET A 117 2.18 -7.38 14.91
C MET A 117 1.39 -8.53 14.27
N LEU A 118 1.24 -8.54 12.93
CA LEU A 118 0.58 -9.62 12.20
C LEU A 118 1.26 -10.97 12.40
N ALA A 119 2.60 -11.01 12.44
CA ALA A 119 3.34 -12.23 12.76
C ALA A 119 3.11 -12.68 14.21
N GLU A 120 3.07 -11.76 15.17
CA GLU A 120 2.75 -12.05 16.57
C GLU A 120 1.32 -12.62 16.73
N TYR A 121 0.35 -12.17 15.92
CA TYR A 121 -1.00 -12.75 15.89
C TYR A 121 -1.00 -14.19 15.37
N CYS A 122 -0.19 -14.51 14.37
CA CYS A 122 -0.07 -15.88 13.88
C CYS A 122 0.59 -16.81 14.93
N GLU A 123 1.51 -16.30 15.75
CA GLU A 123 2.01 -17.06 16.89
C GLU A 123 0.96 -17.24 17.99
N ALA A 124 0.21 -16.19 18.31
CA ALA A 124 -0.90 -16.31 19.24
C ALA A 124 -1.91 -17.36 18.75
N LEU A 125 -2.19 -17.40 17.44
CA LEU A 125 -3.04 -18.41 16.82
C LEU A 125 -2.47 -19.83 16.97
N MET A 126 -1.15 -20.01 16.90
CA MET A 126 -0.50 -21.30 17.15
C MET A 126 -0.63 -21.77 18.62
N LEU A 127 -0.64 -20.82 19.56
CA LEU A 127 -0.74 -21.12 21.00
C LEU A 127 -2.19 -21.26 21.48
N PHE A 128 -3.12 -20.55 20.85
CA PHE A 128 -4.52 -20.38 21.27
C PHE A 128 -5.48 -20.67 20.10
N SER A 129 -5.35 -21.84 19.46
CA SER A 129 -6.16 -22.20 18.28
C SER A 129 -7.67 -22.16 18.51
N ASP A 130 -8.12 -22.46 19.74
CA ASP A 130 -9.55 -22.41 20.11
C ASP A 130 -10.13 -20.99 20.02
N PHE A 131 -9.27 -19.98 20.07
CA PHE A 131 -9.59 -18.55 19.95
C PHE A 131 -9.29 -17.99 18.56
N ALA A 132 -9.12 -18.84 17.55
CA ALA A 132 -8.91 -18.41 16.16
C ALA A 132 -9.96 -17.40 15.66
N PRO A 133 -11.27 -17.53 15.95
CA PRO A 133 -12.28 -16.54 15.56
C PRO A 133 -12.03 -15.15 16.18
N GLU A 134 -11.74 -15.10 17.47
CA GLU A 134 -11.49 -13.87 18.23
C GLU A 134 -10.21 -13.19 17.75
N LEU A 135 -9.14 -13.97 17.56
CA LEU A 135 -7.86 -13.50 17.03
C LEU A 135 -8.01 -12.97 15.60
N LEU A 136 -8.81 -13.64 14.75
CA LEU A 136 -9.07 -13.18 13.39
C LEU A 136 -9.74 -11.80 13.39
N MET A 137 -10.74 -11.61 14.25
CA MET A 137 -11.43 -10.32 14.36
C MET A 137 -10.50 -9.22 14.87
N CYS A 138 -9.59 -9.53 15.80
CA CYS A 138 -8.55 -8.60 16.24
C CYS A 138 -7.62 -8.19 15.09
N VAL A 139 -7.19 -9.14 14.25
CA VAL A 139 -6.35 -8.88 13.06
C VAL A 139 -7.11 -8.00 12.06
N VAL A 140 -8.37 -8.32 11.77
CA VAL A 140 -9.24 -7.55 10.88
C VAL A 140 -9.38 -6.11 11.39
N GLU A 141 -9.62 -5.92 12.68
CA GLU A 141 -9.74 -4.59 13.27
C GLU A 141 -8.42 -3.80 13.17
N LEU A 142 -7.29 -4.44 13.44
CA LEU A 142 -5.97 -3.80 13.34
C LEU A 142 -5.68 -3.35 11.90
N LEU A 143 -5.94 -4.21 10.92
CA LEU A 143 -5.76 -3.89 9.50
C LEU A 143 -6.69 -2.77 9.03
N LYS A 144 -7.95 -2.76 9.47
CA LYS A 144 -8.90 -1.67 9.20
C LYS A 144 -8.44 -0.35 9.81
N ASN A 145 -7.94 -0.38 11.04
CA ASN A 145 -7.43 0.80 11.72
C ASN A 145 -6.24 1.40 10.95
N TYR A 146 -5.27 0.58 10.54
CA TYR A 146 -4.16 1.04 9.70
C TYR A 146 -4.63 1.66 8.39
N ASN A 147 -5.54 1.00 7.66
CA ASN A 147 -6.04 1.50 6.38
C ASN A 147 -6.77 2.84 6.51
N SER A 148 -7.73 2.90 7.44
CA SER A 148 -8.54 4.10 7.67
C SER A 148 -7.67 5.26 8.15
N ARG A 149 -6.77 5.01 9.11
CA ARG A 149 -5.92 6.06 9.66
C ARG A 149 -4.88 6.54 8.65
N SER A 150 -4.23 5.65 7.89
CA SER A 150 -3.31 6.06 6.82
C SER A 150 -4.02 6.89 5.74
N CYS A 151 -5.25 6.53 5.37
CA CYS A 151 -6.09 7.33 4.46
C CYS A 151 -6.34 8.74 5.01
N GLN A 152 -6.77 8.86 6.27
CA GLN A 152 -6.99 10.17 6.91
C GLN A 152 -5.71 11.02 6.97
N LEU A 153 -4.57 10.42 7.29
CA LEU A 153 -3.30 11.13 7.42
C LEU A 153 -2.78 11.64 6.08
N ILE A 154 -2.92 10.83 5.02
CA ILE A 154 -2.37 11.13 3.68
C ILE A 154 -3.40 11.80 2.77
N LEU A 155 -4.53 11.14 2.48
CA LEU A 155 -5.56 11.68 1.59
C LEU A 155 -6.40 12.75 2.29
N GLY A 156 -6.71 12.55 3.58
CA GLY A 156 -7.40 13.54 4.42
C GLY A 156 -6.50 14.66 4.96
N ALA A 157 -5.21 14.64 4.62
CA ALA A 157 -4.21 15.62 5.05
C ALA A 157 -4.05 15.78 6.58
N GLY A 158 -4.46 14.80 7.38
CA GLY A 158 -4.32 14.82 8.84
C GLY A 158 -2.85 14.90 9.32
N ALA A 159 -1.91 14.38 8.53
CA ALA A 159 -0.49 14.47 8.86
C ALA A 159 0.05 15.91 8.88
N LEU A 160 -0.58 16.85 8.17
CA LEU A 160 -0.18 18.27 8.22
C LEU A 160 -0.30 18.82 9.65
N GLN A 161 -1.35 18.42 10.38
CA GLN A 161 -1.65 18.90 11.73
C GLN A 161 -0.86 18.15 12.79
N LEU A 162 -0.77 16.82 12.69
CA LEU A 162 -0.18 15.99 13.76
C LEU A 162 1.34 16.06 13.81
N ILE A 163 2.01 16.10 12.66
CA ILE A 163 3.48 16.11 12.58
C ILE A 163 4.05 17.39 11.96
N GLY A 164 3.20 18.38 11.66
CA GLY A 164 3.62 19.69 11.17
C GLY A 164 4.20 19.69 9.75
N LEU A 165 3.79 18.75 8.90
CA LEU A 165 4.16 18.79 7.48
C LEU A 165 3.58 20.05 6.81
N LYS A 166 4.38 20.70 5.96
CA LYS A 166 3.90 21.85 5.17
C LYS A 166 2.92 21.44 4.07
N SER A 167 3.13 20.26 3.47
CA SER A 167 2.28 19.72 2.42
C SER A 167 2.44 18.20 2.30
N ILE A 168 1.41 17.54 1.78
CA ILE A 168 1.48 16.12 1.37
C ILE A 168 2.04 16.06 -0.04
N SER A 169 3.29 15.60 -0.17
CA SER A 169 3.98 15.48 -1.45
C SER A 169 3.58 14.21 -2.21
N VAL A 170 3.88 14.17 -3.51
CA VAL A 170 3.74 12.96 -4.35
C VAL A 170 4.61 11.81 -3.85
N ARG A 171 5.73 12.13 -3.16
CA ARG A 171 6.59 11.14 -2.49
C ARG A 171 5.86 10.46 -1.32
N HIS A 172 5.12 11.23 -0.51
CA HIS A 172 4.32 10.67 0.59
C HIS A 172 3.21 9.76 0.08
N LEU A 173 2.51 10.19 -0.98
CA LEU A 173 1.48 9.38 -1.65
C LEU A 173 2.07 8.07 -2.18
N ALA A 174 3.20 8.15 -2.88
CA ALA A 174 3.88 6.98 -3.41
C ALA A 174 4.31 6.00 -2.32
N LEU A 175 4.92 6.50 -1.25
CA LEU A 175 5.35 5.69 -0.12
C LEU A 175 4.16 5.01 0.57
N SER A 176 3.07 5.74 0.81
CA SER A 176 1.84 5.20 1.39
C SER A 176 1.27 4.06 0.53
N SER A 177 1.20 4.26 -0.79
CA SER A 177 0.75 3.23 -1.74
C SER A 177 1.60 1.95 -1.65
N ARG A 178 2.93 2.08 -1.61
CA ARG A 178 3.84 0.93 -1.46
C ARG A 178 3.68 0.21 -0.12
N CYS A 179 3.42 0.94 0.96
CA CYS A 179 3.14 0.33 2.26
C CYS A 179 1.84 -0.48 2.22
N LEU A 180 0.78 0.05 1.62
CA LEU A 180 -0.50 -0.68 1.47
C LEU A 180 -0.34 -1.95 0.61
N GLN A 181 0.43 -1.86 -0.47
CA GLN A 181 0.74 -3.00 -1.34
C GLN A 181 1.54 -4.08 -0.60
N LEU A 182 2.51 -3.68 0.25
CA LEU A 182 3.24 -4.64 1.08
C LEU A 182 2.29 -5.40 2.02
N VAL A 183 1.35 -4.72 2.68
CA VAL A 183 0.37 -5.39 3.55
C VAL A 183 -0.51 -6.36 2.75
N LEU A 184 -0.90 -5.99 1.53
CA LEU A 184 -1.67 -6.88 0.64
C LEU A 184 -0.95 -8.19 0.32
N LEU A 185 0.39 -8.19 0.22
CA LEU A 185 1.16 -9.43 0.00
C LEU A 185 1.03 -10.42 1.16
N PHE A 186 0.83 -9.93 2.39
CA PHE A 186 0.66 -10.78 3.57
C PHE A 186 -0.78 -11.27 3.77
N MET A 187 -1.79 -10.67 3.10
CA MET A 187 -3.20 -11.05 3.27
C MET A 187 -3.47 -12.53 2.95
N PRO A 188 -2.96 -13.12 1.85
CA PRO A 188 -3.19 -14.54 1.55
C PRO A 188 -2.54 -15.46 2.60
N VAL A 189 -1.34 -15.10 3.06
CA VAL A 189 -0.61 -15.87 4.09
C VAL A 189 -1.38 -15.86 5.41
N LEU A 190 -1.86 -14.69 5.83
CA LEU A 190 -2.72 -14.56 7.01
C LEU A 190 -3.99 -15.40 6.86
N LYS A 191 -4.68 -15.28 5.72
CA LYS A 191 -5.92 -16.02 5.47
C LYS A 191 -5.70 -17.53 5.58
N SER A 192 -4.66 -18.05 4.94
CA SER A 192 -4.31 -19.47 4.97
C SER A 192 -3.98 -19.95 6.38
N ALA A 193 -3.16 -19.20 7.13
CA ALA A 193 -2.81 -19.56 8.51
C ALA A 193 -4.03 -19.66 9.44
N PHE A 194 -4.99 -18.75 9.29
CA PHE A 194 -6.25 -18.79 10.03
C PHE A 194 -7.18 -19.89 9.53
N GLU A 195 -7.26 -20.12 8.22
CA GLU A 195 -8.11 -21.18 7.64
C GLU A 195 -7.74 -22.57 8.15
N GLU A 196 -6.45 -22.89 8.22
CA GLU A 196 -5.93 -24.16 8.74
C GLU A 196 -6.36 -24.44 10.19
N ARG A 197 -6.59 -23.40 10.99
CA ARG A 197 -6.85 -23.48 12.44
C ARG A 197 -8.28 -23.08 12.81
N MET A 198 -9.09 -22.70 11.82
CA MET A 198 -10.47 -22.25 12.02
C MET A 198 -11.43 -23.46 12.06
N PRO A 199 -12.32 -23.53 13.07
CA PRO A 199 -13.40 -24.51 13.07
C PRO A 199 -14.29 -24.39 11.82
N GLU A 200 -14.73 -25.50 11.24
CA GLU A 200 -15.44 -25.52 9.96
C GLU A 200 -16.66 -24.58 9.93
N GLY A 201 -17.48 -24.59 10.98
CA GLY A 201 -18.66 -23.72 11.10
C GLY A 201 -18.35 -22.22 11.16
N LYS A 202 -17.10 -21.83 11.46
CA LYS A 202 -16.65 -20.44 11.59
C LYS A 202 -15.77 -19.97 10.42
N ARG A 203 -15.46 -20.82 9.43
CA ARG A 203 -14.65 -20.45 8.25
C ARG A 203 -15.23 -19.29 7.44
N HIS A 204 -16.56 -19.07 7.49
CA HIS A 204 -17.21 -17.93 6.87
C HIS A 204 -16.66 -16.57 7.34
N LEU A 205 -16.02 -16.49 8.51
CA LEU A 205 -15.40 -15.26 9.02
C LEU A 205 -14.18 -14.82 8.19
N LEU A 206 -13.53 -15.73 7.46
CA LEU A 206 -12.38 -15.40 6.60
C LEU A 206 -12.73 -14.39 5.50
N ARG A 207 -14.02 -14.24 5.15
CA ARG A 207 -14.52 -13.19 4.24
C ARG A 207 -14.13 -11.78 4.70
N HIS A 208 -13.90 -11.58 5.99
CA HIS A 208 -13.48 -10.29 6.53
C HIS A 208 -12.06 -9.92 6.08
N ILE A 209 -11.16 -10.89 5.88
CA ILE A 209 -9.84 -10.65 5.28
C ILE A 209 -9.99 -10.26 3.81
N ASP A 210 -10.90 -10.90 3.08
CA ASP A 210 -11.17 -10.56 1.68
C ASP A 210 -11.72 -9.14 1.53
N GLN A 211 -12.66 -8.75 2.42
CA GLN A 211 -13.21 -7.40 2.46
C GLN A 211 -12.11 -6.37 2.77
N VAL A 212 -11.29 -6.60 3.80
CA VAL A 212 -10.18 -5.69 4.12
C VAL A 212 -9.18 -5.62 2.96
N SER A 213 -8.90 -6.73 2.29
CA SER A 213 -8.03 -6.73 1.10
C SER A 213 -8.61 -5.88 -0.03
N LYS A 214 -9.94 -5.88 -0.20
CA LYS A 214 -10.61 -4.97 -1.13
C LYS A 214 -10.46 -3.52 -0.70
N ASP A 215 -10.70 -3.20 0.57
CA ASP A 215 -10.59 -1.85 1.11
C ASP A 215 -9.16 -1.26 0.92
N TYR A 216 -8.12 -2.09 1.02
CA TYR A 216 -6.73 -1.70 0.73
C TYR A 216 -6.50 -1.42 -0.76
N ARG A 217 -7.04 -2.25 -1.66
CA ARG A 217 -6.95 -2.03 -3.11
C ARG A 217 -7.68 -0.76 -3.54
N ASP A 218 -8.85 -0.51 -2.97
CA ASP A 218 -9.63 0.70 -3.24
C ASP A 218 -8.83 1.95 -2.78
N HIS A 219 -8.21 1.92 -1.60
CA HIS A 219 -7.35 3.00 -1.13
C HIS A 219 -6.10 3.21 -2.00
N ILE A 220 -5.44 2.14 -2.47
CA ILE A 220 -4.33 2.23 -3.44
C ILE A 220 -4.80 2.92 -4.73
N GLN A 221 -6.00 2.59 -5.21
CA GLN A 221 -6.57 3.21 -6.40
C GLN A 221 -6.89 4.69 -6.17
N GLU A 222 -7.41 5.08 -5.01
CA GLU A 222 -7.64 6.49 -4.64
C GLU A 222 -6.33 7.29 -4.62
N ILE A 223 -5.26 6.74 -4.05
CA ILE A 223 -3.93 7.36 -4.09
C ILE A 223 -3.44 7.50 -5.53
N THR A 224 -3.62 6.46 -6.35
CA THR A 224 -3.22 6.48 -7.77
C THR A 224 -3.99 7.57 -8.53
N ASN A 225 -5.30 7.68 -8.31
CA ASN A 225 -6.12 8.74 -8.90
C ASN A 225 -5.67 10.12 -8.42
N LYS A 226 -5.35 10.28 -7.12
CA LYS A 226 -4.83 11.54 -6.58
C LYS A 226 -3.51 11.95 -7.23
N LEU A 227 -2.59 11.00 -7.44
CA LEU A 227 -1.32 11.24 -8.13
C LEU A 227 -1.53 11.74 -9.57
N VAL A 228 -2.43 11.10 -10.34
CA VAL A 228 -2.79 11.55 -11.69
C VAL A 228 -3.39 12.95 -11.65
N ASN A 229 -4.36 13.19 -10.75
CA ASN A 229 -5.05 14.48 -10.64
C ASN A 229 -4.14 15.65 -10.29
N VAL A 230 -3.09 15.42 -9.49
CA VAL A 230 -2.09 16.45 -9.16
C VAL A 230 -1.38 16.95 -10.42
N ILE A 231 -1.02 16.04 -11.33
CA ILE A 231 -0.35 16.40 -12.58
C ILE A 231 -1.32 16.94 -13.62
N ASP A 232 -2.50 16.35 -13.71
CA ASP A 232 -3.57 16.80 -14.59
C ASP A 232 -3.93 18.27 -14.32
N HIS A 233 -4.10 18.64 -13.04
CA HIS A 233 -4.34 20.03 -12.65
C HIS A 233 -3.21 20.97 -13.11
N CYS A 234 -1.94 20.54 -12.96
CA CYS A 234 -0.81 21.32 -13.44
C CYS A 234 -0.84 21.51 -14.96
N ILE A 235 -1.15 20.46 -15.72
CA ILE A 235 -1.25 20.50 -17.17
C ILE A 235 -2.34 21.48 -17.61
N VAL A 236 -3.54 21.37 -17.04
CA VAL A 236 -4.68 22.24 -17.37
C VAL A 236 -4.36 23.71 -17.12
N VAL A 237 -3.74 24.04 -15.98
CA VAL A 237 -3.33 25.41 -15.66
C VAL A 237 -2.34 25.96 -16.69
N GLN A 238 -1.38 25.16 -17.15
CA GLN A 238 -0.41 25.58 -18.15
C GLN A 238 -1.02 25.73 -19.55
N LEU A 239 -1.89 24.80 -19.97
CA LEU A 239 -2.57 24.85 -21.26
C LEU A 239 -3.53 26.04 -21.37
N ARG A 240 -4.19 26.44 -20.27
CA ARG A 240 -5.07 27.63 -20.27
C ARG A 240 -4.35 28.93 -20.58
N ASN A 241 -3.08 29.03 -20.18
CA ASN A 241 -2.23 30.20 -20.41
C ASN A 241 -1.34 30.07 -21.65
N TRP A 242 -1.52 29.00 -22.42
CA TRP A 242 -0.71 28.75 -23.60
C TRP A 242 -1.23 29.59 -24.78
N GLU A 243 -0.31 30.06 -25.61
CA GLU A 243 -0.62 30.71 -26.88
C GLU A 243 0.18 30.03 -28.00
N VAL A 244 -0.48 29.77 -29.13
CA VAL A 244 0.13 29.09 -30.29
C VAL A 244 0.90 30.10 -31.15
N LYS A 245 1.92 30.74 -30.56
CA LYS A 245 2.77 31.74 -31.22
C LYS A 245 4.18 31.71 -30.61
N GLY A 246 5.21 31.94 -31.44
CA GLY A 246 6.58 32.17 -30.98
C GLY A 246 7.54 30.99 -31.17
N THR A 247 8.52 30.89 -30.29
CA THR A 247 9.58 29.87 -30.31
C THR A 247 9.13 28.58 -29.66
N VAL A 248 9.38 27.44 -30.31
CA VAL A 248 9.17 26.10 -29.75
C VAL A 248 10.45 25.66 -29.03
N PRO A 249 10.40 25.19 -27.76
CA PRO A 249 9.21 25.00 -26.95
C PRO A 249 8.69 26.29 -26.31
N SER A 250 7.37 26.42 -26.26
CA SER A 250 6.68 27.48 -25.52
C SER A 250 6.97 27.39 -24.02
N LEU A 251 6.74 28.51 -23.32
CA LEU A 251 6.88 28.55 -21.86
C LEU A 251 5.93 27.55 -21.19
N ALA A 252 4.70 27.42 -21.68
CA ALA A 252 3.69 26.50 -21.15
C ALA A 252 4.17 25.04 -21.25
N PHE A 253 4.58 24.57 -22.42
CA PHE A 253 5.08 23.20 -22.61
C PHE A 253 6.38 22.94 -21.87
N SER A 254 7.27 23.93 -21.80
CA SER A 254 8.49 23.85 -20.98
C SER A 254 8.15 23.66 -19.49
N GLN A 255 7.13 24.35 -18.99
CA GLN A 255 6.65 24.19 -17.61
C GLN A 255 5.97 22.83 -17.39
N ILE A 256 5.14 22.36 -18.33
CA ILE A 256 4.53 21.02 -18.27
C ILE A 256 5.61 19.94 -18.17
N CYS A 257 6.59 19.94 -19.07
CA CYS A 257 7.67 18.95 -19.10
C CYS A 257 8.52 18.98 -17.82
N ARG A 258 8.80 20.19 -17.30
CA ARG A 258 9.50 20.37 -16.02
C ARG A 258 8.73 19.78 -14.85
N GLN A 259 7.42 19.96 -14.80
CA GLN A 259 6.57 19.44 -13.71
C GLN A 259 6.40 17.92 -13.79
N LEU A 260 6.28 17.37 -15.00
CA LEU A 260 6.31 15.92 -15.23
C LEU A 260 7.63 15.29 -14.77
N SER A 261 8.76 15.95 -15.07
CA SER A 261 10.08 15.49 -14.62
C SER A 261 10.19 15.52 -13.09
N LYS A 262 9.71 16.59 -12.44
CA LYS A 262 9.67 16.67 -10.96
C LYS A 262 8.78 15.59 -10.35
N PHE A 263 7.65 15.32 -10.97
CA PHE A 263 6.73 14.27 -10.55
C PHE A 263 7.35 12.88 -10.66
N HIS A 264 7.93 12.56 -11.82
CA HIS A 264 8.69 11.33 -12.04
C HIS A 264 9.76 11.15 -10.96
N ASN A 265 10.60 12.17 -10.72
CA ASN A 265 11.66 12.10 -9.72
C ASN A 265 11.12 11.95 -8.28
N GLY A 266 9.89 12.41 -8.02
CA GLY A 266 9.24 12.25 -6.72
C GLY A 266 8.78 10.82 -6.42
N ILE A 267 8.48 10.03 -7.45
CA ILE A 267 7.97 8.65 -7.34
C ILE A 267 9.01 7.59 -7.75
N ALA A 268 9.98 7.97 -8.58
CA ALA A 268 11.09 7.14 -9.01
C ALA A 268 11.91 6.66 -7.80
N GLY A 269 12.27 5.38 -7.81
CA GLY A 269 12.96 4.73 -6.70
C GLY A 269 12.08 4.37 -5.51
N ILE A 270 10.79 4.75 -5.49
CA ILE A 270 9.80 4.26 -4.52
C ILE A 270 8.88 3.24 -5.17
N MET A 271 8.32 3.60 -6.33
CA MET A 271 7.47 2.71 -7.12
C MET A 271 8.29 1.92 -8.15
N PRO A 272 7.89 0.68 -8.47
CA PRO A 272 8.47 -0.08 -9.58
C PRO A 272 8.22 0.60 -10.93
N ASP A 273 9.15 0.42 -11.89
CA ASP A 273 9.10 1.05 -13.21
C ASP A 273 7.81 0.74 -13.98
N LEU A 274 7.26 -0.47 -13.83
CA LEU A 274 6.00 -0.86 -14.46
C LEU A 274 4.83 -0.01 -13.94
N MET A 275 4.75 0.22 -12.63
CA MET A 275 3.71 1.05 -12.03
C MET A 275 3.85 2.51 -12.41
N VAL A 276 5.08 3.03 -12.47
CA VAL A 276 5.36 4.39 -12.94
C VAL A 276 4.94 4.54 -14.40
N LYS A 277 5.27 3.56 -15.25
CA LYS A 277 4.86 3.54 -16.65
C LYS A 277 3.34 3.60 -16.80
N ASP A 278 2.60 2.75 -16.08
CA ASP A 278 1.12 2.75 -16.13
C ASP A 278 0.52 4.09 -15.68
N LEU A 279 1.13 4.73 -14.68
CA LEU A 279 0.73 6.06 -14.22
C LEU A 279 0.93 7.12 -15.31
N PHE A 280 2.08 7.10 -15.97
CA PHE A 280 2.39 8.02 -17.06
C PHE A 280 1.53 7.77 -18.29
N VAL A 281 1.10 6.54 -18.56
CA VAL A 281 0.14 6.24 -19.63
C VAL A 281 -1.18 6.95 -19.36
N ARG A 282 -1.70 6.87 -18.13
CA ARG A 282 -2.93 7.59 -17.75
C ARG A 282 -2.75 9.11 -17.82
N VAL A 283 -1.63 9.64 -17.33
CA VAL A 283 -1.30 11.07 -17.45
C VAL A 283 -1.25 11.52 -18.90
N HIS A 284 -0.67 10.71 -19.79
CA HIS A 284 -0.60 11.02 -21.21
C HIS A 284 -1.98 11.00 -21.88
N GLU A 285 -2.83 10.03 -21.57
CA GLU A 285 -4.20 10.02 -22.08
C GLU A 285 -4.99 11.27 -21.63
N ASN A 286 -4.85 11.68 -20.36
CA ASN A 286 -5.47 12.91 -19.87
C ASN A 286 -4.90 14.15 -20.55
N PHE A 287 -3.58 14.20 -20.75
CA PHE A 287 -2.93 15.29 -21.50
C PHE A 287 -3.52 15.43 -22.91
N LYS A 288 -3.72 14.32 -23.62
CA LYS A 288 -4.31 14.34 -24.98
C LYS A 288 -5.73 14.91 -24.96
N VAL A 289 -6.56 14.52 -24.00
CA VAL A 289 -7.92 15.06 -23.83
C VAL A 289 -7.87 16.57 -23.56
N ASN A 290 -7.08 17.00 -22.58
CA ASN A 290 -6.96 18.42 -22.21
C ASN A 290 -6.39 19.29 -23.35
N LEU A 291 -5.42 18.76 -24.10
CA LEU A 291 -4.85 19.45 -25.26
C LEU A 291 -5.90 19.60 -26.37
N LYS A 292 -6.66 18.55 -26.66
CA LYS A 292 -7.75 18.58 -27.66
C LYS A 292 -8.80 19.62 -27.30
N ASP A 293 -9.22 19.67 -26.04
CA ASP A 293 -10.20 20.65 -25.55
C ASP A 293 -9.66 22.08 -25.68
N GLN A 294 -8.39 22.31 -25.30
CA GLN A 294 -7.78 23.63 -25.41
C GLN A 294 -7.64 24.10 -26.87
N LEU A 295 -7.28 23.21 -27.80
CA LEU A 295 -7.25 23.52 -29.23
C LEU A 295 -8.65 23.88 -29.76
N GLY A 296 -9.69 23.21 -29.27
CA GLY A 296 -11.09 23.54 -29.56
C GLY A 296 -11.47 24.94 -29.09
N VAL A 297 -11.06 25.34 -27.88
CA VAL A 297 -11.29 26.70 -27.35
C VAL A 297 -10.55 27.76 -28.16
N MET A 298 -9.34 27.46 -28.61
CA MET A 298 -8.54 28.37 -29.46
C MET A 298 -9.02 28.42 -30.92
N GLY A 299 -9.93 27.52 -31.33
CA GLY A 299 -10.37 27.39 -32.73
C GLY A 299 -9.28 26.87 -33.66
N VAL A 300 -8.22 26.24 -33.14
CA VAL A 300 -7.12 25.69 -33.93
C VAL A 300 -7.53 24.33 -34.47
N THR A 301 -7.52 24.19 -35.80
CA THR A 301 -7.91 22.95 -36.47
C THR A 301 -6.76 22.41 -37.32
N PRO A 302 -6.75 21.10 -37.65
CA PRO A 302 -5.75 20.53 -38.56
C PRO A 302 -5.73 21.17 -39.95
N HIS A 303 -6.77 21.92 -40.33
CA HIS A 303 -6.85 22.64 -41.61
C HIS A 303 -6.02 23.93 -41.62
N ASP A 304 -5.68 24.51 -40.46
CA ASP A 304 -4.76 25.63 -40.35
C ASP A 304 -3.32 25.11 -40.22
N SER A 305 -2.70 24.83 -41.36
CA SER A 305 -1.42 24.11 -41.45
C SER A 305 -0.26 24.81 -40.73
N LEU A 306 -0.24 26.15 -40.70
CA LEU A 306 0.83 26.91 -40.04
C LEU A 306 0.72 26.84 -38.52
N THR A 307 -0.45 27.17 -37.95
CA THR A 307 -0.63 27.14 -36.49
C THR A 307 -0.58 25.71 -35.97
N TYR A 308 -1.22 24.77 -36.67
CA TYR A 308 -1.19 23.35 -36.32
C TYR A 308 0.22 22.75 -36.44
N GLY A 309 1.06 23.30 -37.34
CA GLY A 309 2.49 22.98 -37.43
C GLY A 309 3.25 23.29 -36.14
N PHE A 310 3.01 24.45 -35.52
CA PHE A 310 3.59 24.78 -34.21
C PHE A 310 3.10 23.83 -33.11
N VAL A 311 1.80 23.54 -33.07
CA VAL A 311 1.22 22.58 -32.11
C VAL A 311 1.88 21.20 -32.25
N SER A 312 2.10 20.74 -33.48
CA SER A 312 2.79 19.46 -33.75
C SER A 312 4.22 19.44 -33.21
N GLN A 313 4.96 20.55 -33.33
CA GLN A 313 6.31 20.66 -32.78
C GLN A 313 6.31 20.67 -31.24
N GLU A 314 5.35 21.35 -30.60
CA GLU A 314 5.16 21.34 -29.14
C GLU A 314 4.83 19.93 -28.62
N TYR A 315 3.91 19.24 -29.30
CA TYR A 315 3.57 17.85 -28.98
C TYR A 315 4.79 16.92 -29.12
N LEU A 316 5.59 17.09 -30.18
CA LEU A 316 6.82 16.33 -30.35
C LEU A 316 7.83 16.60 -29.24
N TYR A 317 7.97 17.86 -28.81
CA TYR A 317 8.82 18.22 -27.66
C TYR A 317 8.33 17.53 -26.37
N TYR A 318 7.03 17.54 -26.11
CA TYR A 318 6.42 16.82 -24.99
C TYR A 318 6.72 15.32 -25.01
N ILE A 319 6.52 14.64 -26.16
CA ILE A 319 6.80 13.20 -26.29
C ILE A 319 8.28 12.89 -26.08
N LYS A 320 9.18 13.70 -26.66
CA LYS A 320 10.63 13.55 -26.43
C LYS A 320 11.00 13.73 -24.96
N SER A 321 10.34 14.65 -24.26
CA SER A 321 10.53 14.83 -22.81
C SER A 321 9.98 13.67 -21.99
N LEU A 322 8.93 12.98 -22.45
CA LEU A 322 8.47 11.75 -21.81
C LEU A 322 9.46 10.61 -22.01
N GLN A 323 9.96 10.44 -23.23
CA GLN A 323 10.88 9.38 -23.61
C GLN A 323 12.26 9.49 -22.96
N SER A 324 12.66 10.69 -22.52
CA SER A 324 13.92 10.87 -21.80
C SER A 324 13.89 10.35 -20.35
N MET A 325 12.71 10.06 -19.80
CA MET A 325 12.57 9.46 -18.47
C MET A 325 12.78 7.94 -18.53
N SER A 326 13.53 7.40 -17.56
CA SER A 326 14.08 6.03 -17.61
C SER A 326 13.05 4.91 -17.83
N CYS A 327 11.83 5.06 -17.29
CA CYS A 327 10.74 4.08 -17.42
C CYS A 327 9.74 4.40 -18.54
N CYS A 328 9.92 5.49 -19.28
CA CYS A 328 8.98 5.98 -20.29
C CYS A 328 9.58 6.07 -21.70
N SER A 329 10.76 5.50 -21.92
CA SER A 329 11.42 5.43 -23.24
C SER A 329 10.59 4.71 -24.31
N SER A 330 9.72 3.77 -23.91
CA SER A 330 8.87 3.01 -24.83
C SER A 330 7.57 3.71 -25.24
N PHE A 331 7.36 4.99 -24.88
CA PHE A 331 6.17 5.71 -25.32
C PHE A 331 6.17 5.85 -26.84
N LYS A 332 5.03 5.51 -27.47
CA LYS A 332 4.90 5.53 -28.92
C LYS A 332 5.07 6.94 -29.46
N THR A 333 5.99 7.12 -30.41
CA THR A 333 6.06 8.35 -31.21
C THR A 333 4.94 8.29 -32.25
N GLU A 334 3.84 8.97 -31.98
CA GLU A 334 2.72 9.13 -32.90
C GLU A 334 2.57 10.59 -33.34
N SER A 335 1.94 10.84 -34.49
CA SER A 335 1.63 12.20 -34.90
C SER A 335 0.57 12.80 -33.97
N ILE A 336 0.54 14.13 -33.82
CA ILE A 336 -0.51 14.77 -33.01
C ILE A 336 -1.91 14.46 -33.53
N SER A 337 -2.09 14.33 -34.84
CA SER A 337 -3.38 14.00 -35.43
C SER A 337 -3.82 12.58 -35.07
N ASP A 338 -2.91 11.61 -35.10
CA ASP A 338 -3.20 10.25 -34.66
C ASP A 338 -3.46 10.19 -33.16
N ALA A 339 -2.71 10.96 -32.37
CA ALA A 339 -2.88 11.04 -30.93
C ALA A 339 -4.26 11.58 -30.53
N LEU A 340 -4.73 12.66 -31.18
CA LEU A 340 -5.95 13.37 -30.80
C LEU A 340 -7.22 12.86 -31.51
N TYR A 341 -7.08 12.30 -32.72
CA TYR A 341 -8.18 11.92 -33.59
C TYR A 341 -8.10 10.49 -34.13
N GLY A 342 -7.03 9.74 -33.84
CA GLY A 342 -6.93 8.33 -34.19
C GLY A 342 -8.01 7.50 -33.51
N LYS A 343 -8.53 6.48 -34.20
CA LYS A 343 -9.39 5.47 -33.58
C LYS A 343 -8.52 4.66 -32.62
N ARG A 344 -8.93 4.60 -31.35
CA ARG A 344 -8.29 3.79 -30.30
C ARG A 344 -8.36 2.30 -30.61
#